data_AF-A0A318TAW1-F1
#
_entry.id   AF-A0A318TAW1-F1
#
_cell.length_a   1.000
_cell.length_b   1.000
_cell.length_c   1.000
_cell.angle_alpha   90.00
_cell.angle_beta   90.00
_cell.angle_gamma   90.00
#
_symmetry.space_group_name_H-M   'P 1'
#
loop_
_entity.id
_entity.type
_entity.pdbx_description
1 polymer ?
#
loop_
_entity_poly.entity_id
_entity_poly.type
_entity_poly.pdbx_seq_one_letter_code
_entity_poly.pdbx_strand_id
1 'polypeptide(L)'
;MLLSANGILEVSSLNDLLDRAEKHAPDTSYGDDIDTANAVLLDPQKSHEERHAAFLAWASRHQPCLFGRLGSREMQGICIDMCWIDEDEIALGDDFVSRKIQRTRQEWKERAAAGIAHGFLIMFNGPRLARLKPGTDLLEICEKIANLYLVEHAPIKRDVIYTESVPLRGSSLSVFKAGINIFYPSAHRTRNHDRRIPGGLVISVNSPGHWANSLVMRGLVPSLDDAVTKVMEITLRSIGNGGIGHDSMPSVSWHNVENDPDCLAQRRKLSKLPHYVPDNHSQRAYSALYHTDVLVPTDVTIDGTIDPDIAACEHWRHLIIDYISVQEQAHDHINYALFHGHPIPDEALYHNPWSPRRAVNSPRNEA
;
A
#
# COMPACT_ATOMS: atom_id res chain seq x y z
N MET A 1 1.44 24.53 21.91
CA MET A 1 0.21 23.93 22.47
C MET A 1 -0.64 25.08 22.98
N LEU A 2 -1.69 25.44 22.25
CA LEU A 2 -2.56 26.57 22.60
C LEU A 2 -3.96 26.00 22.85
N LEU A 3 -4.46 26.15 24.07
CA LEU A 3 -5.84 25.80 24.44
C LEU A 3 -6.77 26.89 23.88
N SER A 4 -7.78 26.49 23.10
CA SER A 4 -8.86 27.41 22.71
C SER A 4 -9.75 27.71 23.93
N ALA A 5 -10.41 28.88 23.90
CA ALA A 5 -11.24 29.39 25.01
C ALA A 5 -12.41 28.49 25.42
N ASN A 6 -12.70 27.42 24.67
CA ASN A 6 -13.81 26.51 24.91
C ASN A 6 -13.39 25.10 25.40
N GLY A 7 -12.11 24.86 25.72
CA GLY A 7 -11.67 23.56 26.23
C GLY A 7 -11.79 22.39 25.23
N ILE A 8 -12.08 22.69 23.98
CA ILE A 8 -12.01 21.74 22.87
C ILE A 8 -10.57 21.82 22.33
N LEU A 9 -9.87 20.69 22.37
CA LEU A 9 -8.64 20.51 21.61
C LEU A 9 -8.97 20.76 20.13
N GLU A 10 -8.55 21.90 19.58
CA GLU A 10 -8.65 22.15 18.14
C GLU A 10 -7.73 21.16 17.43
N VAL A 11 -8.34 20.13 16.85
CA VAL A 11 -7.65 19.23 15.93
C VAL A 11 -7.49 19.99 14.62
N SER A 12 -6.24 20.32 14.25
CA SER A 12 -5.96 20.99 12.98
C SER A 12 -6.57 20.21 11.82
N SER A 13 -7.22 20.93 10.89
CA SER A 13 -7.74 20.32 9.66
C SER A 13 -6.59 19.89 8.75
N LEU A 14 -6.85 18.99 7.79
CA LEU A 14 -5.83 18.64 6.80
C LEU A 14 -5.31 19.88 6.06
N ASN A 15 -6.20 20.84 5.76
CA ASN A 15 -5.80 22.08 5.11
C ASN A 15 -4.84 22.91 6.00
N ASP A 16 -5.13 23.06 7.29
CA ASP A 16 -4.28 23.81 8.22
C ASP A 16 -2.90 23.16 8.38
N LEU A 17 -2.86 21.82 8.44
CA LEU A 17 -1.61 21.07 8.47
C LEU A 17 -0.79 21.33 7.21
N LEU A 18 -1.43 21.31 6.05
CA LEU A 18 -0.76 21.59 4.77
C LEU A 18 -0.25 23.03 4.68
N ASP A 19 -0.94 24.01 5.27
CA ASP A 19 -0.47 25.40 5.25
C ASP A 19 0.82 25.58 6.06
N ARG A 20 0.90 24.99 7.26
CA ARG A 20 2.06 25.16 8.14
C ARG A 20 3.23 24.21 7.84
N ALA A 21 3.00 23.11 7.14
CA ALA A 21 4.00 22.06 6.96
C ALA A 21 5.27 22.54 6.23
N GLU A 22 6.43 22.01 6.60
CA GLU A 22 7.67 22.21 5.87
C GLU A 22 7.62 21.55 4.48
N LYS A 23 8.03 22.30 3.45
CA LYS A 23 7.99 21.89 2.05
C LYS A 23 9.31 22.16 1.35
N HIS A 24 9.66 21.31 0.41
CA HIS A 24 10.72 21.55 -0.55
C HIS A 24 10.40 22.76 -1.45
N ALA A 25 11.44 23.36 -2.02
CA ALA A 25 11.28 24.42 -3.01
C ALA A 25 10.52 23.89 -4.24
N PRO A 26 9.73 24.71 -4.95
CA PRO A 26 8.94 24.27 -6.11
C PRO A 26 9.74 23.57 -7.21
N ASP A 27 11.03 23.90 -7.35
CA ASP A 27 11.97 23.39 -8.35
C ASP A 27 12.79 22.17 -7.86
N THR A 28 12.47 21.63 -6.68
CA THR A 28 13.12 20.41 -6.18
C THR A 28 12.72 19.22 -7.05
N SER A 29 13.73 18.54 -7.60
CA SER A 29 13.57 17.30 -8.36
C SER A 29 13.36 16.10 -7.45
N TYR A 30 12.45 15.21 -7.84
CA TYR A 30 12.21 13.91 -7.22
C TYR A 30 12.59 12.75 -8.15
N GLY A 31 13.45 13.02 -9.13
CA GLY A 31 13.83 12.11 -10.20
C GLY A 31 13.00 12.33 -11.47
N ASP A 32 13.65 12.15 -12.63
CA ASP A 32 13.09 12.49 -13.95
C ASP A 32 11.71 11.89 -14.21
N ASP A 33 11.46 10.67 -13.72
CA ASP A 33 10.19 9.98 -13.91
C ASP A 33 9.05 10.61 -13.08
N ILE A 34 9.32 10.99 -11.83
CA ILE A 34 8.36 11.70 -10.99
C ILE A 34 8.16 13.13 -11.49
N ASP A 35 9.23 13.82 -11.88
CA ASP A 35 9.17 15.21 -12.34
C ASP A 35 8.37 15.32 -13.65
N THR A 36 8.58 14.38 -14.58
CA THR A 36 7.79 14.28 -15.82
C THR A 36 6.32 14.03 -15.53
N ALA A 37 5.98 13.17 -14.57
CA ALA A 37 4.59 12.95 -14.17
C ALA A 37 4.01 14.20 -13.49
N ASN A 38 4.75 14.84 -12.58
CA ASN A 38 4.35 16.04 -11.85
C ASN A 38 4.06 17.22 -12.78
N ALA A 39 4.75 17.34 -13.90
CA ALA A 39 4.47 18.35 -14.92
C ALA A 39 3.04 18.29 -15.46
N VAL A 40 2.38 17.12 -15.42
CA VAL A 40 0.96 16.96 -15.77
C VAL A 40 0.08 16.95 -14.53
N LEU A 41 0.48 16.19 -13.49
CA LEU A 41 -0.32 15.97 -12.28
C LEU A 41 -0.55 17.24 -11.46
N LEU A 42 0.34 18.22 -11.55
CA LEU A 42 0.28 19.46 -10.79
C LEU A 42 -0.09 20.67 -11.66
N ASP A 43 -0.32 20.46 -12.96
CA ASP A 43 -0.70 21.54 -13.88
C ASP A 43 -2.20 21.88 -13.71
N PRO A 44 -2.53 23.11 -13.28
CA PRO A 44 -3.92 23.53 -13.08
C PRO A 44 -4.74 23.55 -14.39
N GLN A 45 -4.09 23.58 -15.56
CA GLN A 45 -4.77 23.57 -16.86
C GLN A 45 -5.16 22.16 -17.32
N LYS A 46 -4.61 21.11 -16.69
CA LYS A 46 -4.91 19.72 -17.03
C LYS A 46 -6.22 19.25 -16.43
N SER A 47 -7.01 18.53 -17.23
CA SER A 47 -8.25 17.92 -16.75
C SER A 47 -7.96 16.80 -15.75
N HIS A 48 -8.98 16.43 -14.98
CA HIS A 48 -8.88 15.28 -14.07
C HIS A 48 -8.49 14.00 -14.82
N GLU A 49 -9.07 13.75 -16.00
CA GLU A 49 -8.78 12.59 -16.84
C GLU A 49 -7.33 12.58 -17.34
N GLU A 50 -6.79 13.74 -17.75
CA GLU A 50 -5.40 13.86 -18.16
C GLU A 50 -4.44 13.55 -16.99
N ARG A 51 -4.71 14.08 -15.80
CA ARG A 51 -3.92 13.81 -14.59
C ARG A 51 -4.01 12.32 -14.21
N HIS A 52 -5.21 11.76 -14.22
CA HIS A 52 -5.45 10.35 -13.96
C HIS A 52 -4.66 9.45 -14.92
N ALA A 53 -4.72 9.75 -16.23
CA ALA A 53 -3.98 9.01 -17.24
C ALA A 53 -2.46 9.12 -17.06
N ALA A 54 -1.95 10.30 -16.71
CA ALA A 54 -0.52 10.50 -16.43
C ALA A 54 -0.06 9.71 -15.21
N PHE A 55 -0.85 9.67 -14.14
CA PHE A 55 -0.58 8.86 -12.96
C PHE A 55 -0.50 7.37 -13.31
N LEU A 56 -1.51 6.85 -14.02
CA LEU A 56 -1.52 5.44 -14.43
C LEU A 56 -0.35 5.11 -15.37
N ALA A 57 -0.01 6.00 -16.29
CA ALA A 57 1.14 5.83 -17.17
C ALA A 57 2.45 5.71 -16.39
N TRP A 58 2.67 6.57 -15.38
CA TRP A 58 3.81 6.48 -14.47
C TRP A 58 3.79 5.17 -13.68
N ALA A 59 2.67 4.88 -13.00
CA ALA A 59 2.52 3.70 -12.14
C ALA A 59 2.76 2.40 -12.92
N SER A 60 2.37 2.36 -14.18
CA SER A 60 2.52 1.20 -15.06
C SER A 60 3.98 0.84 -15.36
N ARG A 61 4.91 1.79 -15.22
CA ARG A 61 6.33 1.62 -15.57
C ARG A 61 7.21 1.67 -14.34
N HIS A 62 6.94 2.61 -13.46
CA HIS A 62 7.87 3.04 -12.43
C HIS A 62 7.55 2.53 -11.04
N GLN A 63 6.33 1.99 -10.81
CA GLN A 63 5.99 1.47 -9.50
C GLN A 63 6.78 0.19 -9.19
N PRO A 64 7.51 0.11 -8.05
CA PRO A 64 8.27 -1.10 -7.70
C PRO A 64 7.39 -2.35 -7.58
N CYS A 65 6.23 -2.19 -6.96
CA CYS A 65 5.24 -3.25 -6.80
C CYS A 65 4.63 -3.66 -8.15
N LEU A 66 4.80 -4.94 -8.54
CA LEU A 66 4.27 -5.44 -9.80
C LEU A 66 2.75 -5.52 -9.80
N PHE A 67 2.08 -5.72 -8.65
CA PHE A 67 0.62 -5.62 -8.57
C PHE A 67 0.13 -4.23 -9.02
N GLY A 68 0.78 -3.16 -8.56
CA GLY A 68 0.45 -1.78 -8.97
C GLY A 68 0.67 -1.54 -10.47
N ARG A 69 1.77 -2.06 -11.03
CA ARG A 69 2.05 -1.98 -12.48
C ARG A 69 1.03 -2.73 -13.32
N LEU A 70 0.60 -3.91 -12.87
CA LEU A 70 -0.39 -4.71 -13.60
C LEU A 70 -1.78 -4.08 -13.50
N GLY A 71 -2.18 -3.62 -12.30
CA GLY A 71 -3.48 -3.00 -12.08
C GLY A 71 -3.64 -1.66 -12.82
N SER A 72 -2.59 -0.84 -12.90
CA SER A 72 -2.60 0.40 -13.71
C SER A 72 -2.73 0.17 -15.22
N ARG A 73 -2.54 -1.07 -15.69
CA ARG A 73 -2.74 -1.49 -17.08
C ARG A 73 -3.96 -2.39 -17.26
N GLU A 74 -4.72 -2.64 -16.19
CA GLU A 74 -5.81 -3.62 -16.15
C GLU A 74 -5.41 -5.02 -16.66
N MET A 75 -4.16 -5.43 -16.42
CA MET A 75 -3.62 -6.68 -16.93
C MET A 75 -3.80 -7.83 -15.96
N GLN A 76 -3.80 -9.04 -16.54
CA GLN A 76 -3.86 -10.30 -15.79
C GLN A 76 -5.10 -10.46 -14.91
N GLY A 77 -6.16 -9.70 -15.18
CA GLY A 77 -7.38 -9.67 -14.38
C GLY A 77 -7.28 -8.82 -13.11
N ILE A 78 -6.23 -8.01 -12.95
CA ILE A 78 -6.12 -7.05 -11.84
C ILE A 78 -6.79 -5.75 -12.25
N CYS A 79 -7.74 -5.26 -11.46
CA CYS A 79 -8.33 -3.93 -11.59
C CYS A 79 -8.22 -3.19 -10.24
N ILE A 80 -8.08 -1.88 -10.34
CA ILE A 80 -7.90 -0.94 -9.23
C ILE A 80 -8.91 0.18 -9.41
N ASP A 81 -9.70 0.46 -8.37
CA ASP A 81 -10.52 1.66 -8.33
C ASP A 81 -9.75 2.78 -7.62
N MET A 82 -10.04 4.04 -7.97
CA MET A 82 -9.36 5.19 -7.40
C MET A 82 -10.33 6.28 -6.94
N CYS A 83 -10.15 6.75 -5.70
CA CYS A 83 -10.73 7.98 -5.18
C CYS A 83 -9.72 9.11 -5.34
N TRP A 84 -10.04 10.13 -6.12
CA TRP A 84 -9.17 11.30 -6.29
C TRP A 84 -9.65 12.47 -5.44
N ILE A 85 -8.72 13.17 -4.78
CA ILE A 85 -8.98 14.30 -3.90
C ILE A 85 -7.95 15.37 -4.25
N ASP A 86 -8.40 16.53 -4.72
CA ASP A 86 -7.52 17.66 -5.03
C ASP A 86 -7.49 18.70 -3.88
N GLU A 87 -6.67 19.74 -4.03
CA GLU A 87 -6.55 20.78 -3.00
C GLU A 87 -7.82 21.61 -2.80
N ASP A 88 -8.63 21.79 -3.86
CA ASP A 88 -9.90 22.52 -3.75
C ASP A 88 -10.87 21.72 -2.87
N GLU A 89 -10.90 20.40 -3.02
CA GLU A 89 -11.68 19.51 -2.18
C GLU A 89 -11.16 19.41 -0.74
N ILE A 90 -9.84 19.49 -0.54
CA ILE A 90 -9.25 19.58 0.81
C ILE A 90 -9.67 20.90 1.49
N ALA A 91 -9.75 22.00 0.75
CA ALA A 91 -10.17 23.30 1.27
C ALA A 91 -11.66 23.32 1.68
N LEU A 92 -12.49 22.39 1.18
CA LEU A 92 -13.88 22.21 1.63
C LEU A 92 -13.98 21.56 3.03
N GLY A 93 -12.85 21.09 3.58
CA GLY A 93 -12.73 20.59 4.94
C GLY A 93 -12.78 19.07 5.08
N ASP A 94 -12.26 18.58 6.21
CA ASP A 94 -12.08 17.16 6.51
C ASP A 94 -13.36 16.34 6.37
N ASP A 95 -14.50 16.90 6.78
CA ASP A 95 -15.82 16.26 6.67
C ASP A 95 -16.22 15.99 5.22
N PHE A 96 -15.92 16.92 4.31
CA PHE A 96 -16.17 16.73 2.88
C PHE A 96 -15.29 15.61 2.33
N VAL A 97 -13.99 15.67 2.63
CA VAL A 97 -12.98 14.70 2.20
C VAL A 97 -13.33 13.30 2.70
N SER A 98 -13.63 13.15 3.99
CA SER A 98 -13.99 11.87 4.59
C SER A 98 -15.26 11.29 3.96
N ARG A 99 -16.33 12.09 3.78
CA ARG A 99 -17.55 11.61 3.10
C ARG A 99 -17.30 11.15 1.68
N LYS A 100 -16.46 11.87 0.92
CA LYS A 100 -16.08 11.47 -0.45
C LYS A 100 -15.35 10.12 -0.42
N ILE A 101 -14.38 9.95 0.47
CA ILE A 101 -13.65 8.69 0.63
C ILE A 101 -14.60 7.55 0.98
N GLN A 102 -15.48 7.73 1.97
CA GLN A 102 -16.39 6.66 2.40
C GLN A 102 -17.39 6.26 1.31
N ARG A 103 -17.90 7.21 0.51
CA ARG A 103 -18.75 6.90 -0.64
C ARG A 103 -18.00 6.07 -1.69
N THR A 104 -16.81 6.50 -2.10
CA THR A 104 -16.02 5.76 -3.08
C THR A 104 -15.58 4.39 -2.55
N ARG A 105 -15.27 4.30 -1.24
CA ARG A 105 -14.96 3.03 -0.56
C ARG A 105 -16.13 2.04 -0.61
N GLN A 106 -17.37 2.51 -0.47
CA GLN A 106 -18.57 1.66 -0.60
C GLN A 106 -18.73 1.15 -2.05
N GLU A 107 -18.63 2.05 -3.04
CA GLU A 107 -18.71 1.69 -4.46
C GLU A 107 -17.63 0.68 -4.87
N TRP A 108 -16.39 0.89 -4.39
CA TRP A 108 -15.30 -0.06 -4.58
C TRP A 108 -15.59 -1.41 -3.91
N LYS A 109 -16.11 -1.44 -2.67
CA LYS A 109 -16.45 -2.69 -1.97
C LYS A 109 -17.52 -3.48 -2.72
N GLU A 110 -18.51 -2.83 -3.34
CA GLU A 110 -19.49 -3.52 -4.20
C GLU A 110 -18.83 -4.17 -5.42
N ARG A 111 -17.93 -3.44 -6.09
CA ARG A 111 -17.16 -3.96 -7.24
C ARG A 111 -16.20 -5.07 -6.82
N ALA A 112 -15.61 -4.97 -5.64
CA ALA A 112 -14.76 -6.00 -5.06
C ALA A 112 -15.57 -7.26 -4.72
N ALA A 113 -16.77 -7.11 -4.17
CA ALA A 113 -17.68 -8.22 -3.92
C ALA A 113 -18.02 -8.97 -5.21
N ALA A 114 -18.18 -8.26 -6.33
CA ALA A 114 -18.35 -8.85 -7.66
C ALA A 114 -17.05 -9.43 -8.27
N GLY A 115 -15.92 -9.38 -7.58
CA GLY A 115 -14.61 -9.83 -8.05
C GLY A 115 -14.03 -8.98 -9.18
N ILE A 116 -14.49 -7.75 -9.33
CA ILE A 116 -14.06 -6.83 -10.39
C ILE A 116 -12.84 -6.05 -9.95
N ALA A 117 -12.88 -5.39 -8.79
CA ALA A 117 -11.81 -4.55 -8.27
C ALA A 117 -11.09 -5.21 -7.07
N HIS A 118 -9.76 -5.17 -7.05
CA HIS A 118 -8.94 -5.84 -6.02
C HIS A 118 -8.06 -4.89 -5.23
N GLY A 119 -7.70 -3.77 -5.86
CA GLY A 119 -7.01 -2.66 -5.23
C GLY A 119 -7.91 -1.43 -5.12
N PHE A 120 -7.60 -0.59 -4.14
CA PHE A 120 -8.22 0.73 -3.98
C PHE A 120 -7.14 1.76 -3.70
N LEU A 121 -7.13 2.82 -4.48
CA LEU A 121 -6.22 3.94 -4.30
C LEU A 121 -7.01 5.16 -3.84
N ILE A 122 -6.48 5.90 -2.87
CA ILE A 122 -7.00 7.19 -2.45
C ILE A 122 -5.89 8.21 -2.69
N MET A 123 -5.99 8.95 -3.80
CA MET A 123 -5.03 9.96 -4.22
C MET A 123 -5.39 11.31 -3.61
N PHE A 124 -4.48 11.88 -2.85
CA PHE A 124 -4.47 13.28 -2.44
C PHE A 124 -3.45 13.99 -3.34
N ASN A 125 -3.95 14.76 -4.31
CA ASN A 125 -3.14 15.40 -5.34
C ASN A 125 -3.08 16.91 -5.13
N GLY A 126 -1.87 17.47 -5.15
CA GLY A 126 -1.70 18.91 -4.97
C GLY A 126 -0.25 19.37 -4.84
N PRO A 127 0.09 20.60 -5.26
CA PRO A 127 1.44 21.14 -5.10
C PRO A 127 1.94 21.23 -3.64
N ARG A 128 1.06 21.44 -2.65
CA ARG A 128 1.46 21.45 -1.22
C ARG A 128 1.81 20.04 -0.75
N LEU A 129 1.00 19.06 -1.14
CA LEU A 129 1.17 17.63 -0.83
C LEU A 129 2.43 17.06 -1.50
N ALA A 130 2.63 17.37 -2.78
CA ALA A 130 3.74 16.82 -3.56
C ALA A 130 5.12 17.25 -3.05
N ARG A 131 5.19 18.35 -2.30
CA ARG A 131 6.44 18.96 -1.84
C ARG A 131 6.74 18.74 -0.37
N LEU A 132 5.92 17.99 0.35
CA LEU A 132 6.14 17.74 1.78
C LEU A 132 7.52 17.12 2.03
N LYS A 133 8.27 17.69 2.97
CA LYS A 133 9.56 17.12 3.39
C LYS A 133 9.35 15.93 4.32
N PRO A 134 10.25 14.93 4.30
CA PRO A 134 10.33 13.95 5.38
C PRO A 134 10.53 14.69 6.71
N GLY A 135 9.75 14.32 7.72
CA GLY A 135 9.73 15.03 9.00
C GLY A 135 8.43 14.84 9.76
N THR A 136 8.30 15.55 10.88
CA THR A 136 7.13 15.46 11.77
C THR A 136 5.84 15.94 11.12
N ASP A 137 5.92 16.93 10.23
CA ASP A 137 4.74 17.47 9.54
C ASP A 137 4.17 16.46 8.54
N LEU A 138 5.02 15.82 7.74
CA LEU A 138 4.60 14.73 6.85
C LEU A 138 3.99 13.58 7.65
N LEU A 139 4.60 13.24 8.79
CA LEU A 139 4.10 12.19 9.68
C LEU A 139 2.68 12.52 10.20
N GLU A 140 2.45 13.75 10.67
CA GLU A 140 1.14 14.22 11.15
C GLU A 140 0.10 14.27 10.01
N ILE A 141 0.51 14.68 8.81
CA ILE A 141 -0.36 14.69 7.62
C ILE A 141 -0.74 13.26 7.19
N CYS A 142 0.19 12.32 7.21
CA CYS A 142 -0.08 10.90 6.95
C CYS A 142 -1.09 10.33 7.96
N GLU A 143 -0.96 10.66 9.24
CA GLU A 143 -1.93 10.29 10.27
C GLU A 143 -3.30 10.92 10.01
N LYS A 144 -3.35 12.19 9.64
CA LYS A 144 -4.60 12.88 9.32
C LYS A 144 -5.31 12.23 8.13
N ILE A 145 -4.59 11.99 7.04
CA ILE A 145 -5.12 11.31 5.85
C ILE A 145 -5.62 9.90 6.20
N ALA A 146 -4.86 9.15 7.01
CA ALA A 146 -5.29 7.83 7.48
C ALA A 146 -6.56 7.90 8.32
N ASN A 147 -6.72 8.90 9.20
CA ASN A 147 -7.93 9.12 10.00
C ASN A 147 -9.18 9.42 9.14
N LEU A 148 -9.02 10.13 8.03
CA LEU A 148 -10.13 10.45 7.11
C LEU A 148 -10.67 9.20 6.39
N TYR A 149 -9.80 8.21 6.17
CA TYR A 149 -10.12 6.96 5.52
C TYR A 149 -10.59 5.87 6.51
N LEU A 150 -9.81 5.57 7.53
CA LEU A 150 -10.09 4.52 8.51
C LEU A 150 -10.84 5.10 9.72
N VAL A 151 -12.01 5.66 9.47
CA VAL A 151 -12.84 6.35 10.47
C VAL A 151 -13.18 5.44 11.66
N GLU A 152 -13.29 4.13 11.43
CA GLU A 152 -13.54 3.13 12.47
C GLU A 152 -12.36 2.94 13.44
N HIS A 153 -11.18 3.43 13.08
CA HIS A 153 -9.94 3.29 13.84
C HIS A 153 -9.34 4.63 14.27
N ALA A 154 -9.97 5.75 13.90
CA ALA A 154 -9.50 7.06 14.29
C ALA A 154 -9.60 7.25 15.82
N PRO A 155 -8.55 7.77 16.50
CA PRO A 155 -7.26 8.18 15.94
C PRO A 155 -6.33 6.98 15.65
N ILE A 156 -5.76 7.00 14.44
CA ILE A 156 -4.72 6.09 13.99
C ILE A 156 -3.46 6.25 14.82
N LYS A 157 -2.78 5.14 15.07
CA LYS A 157 -1.49 5.07 15.76
C LYS A 157 -0.39 4.74 14.75
N ARG A 158 0.77 5.37 14.92
CA ARG A 158 2.00 5.08 14.15
C ARG A 158 2.52 3.69 14.46
N ASP A 159 3.30 3.11 13.55
CA ASP A 159 3.97 1.81 13.72
C ASP A 159 2.99 0.65 13.99
N VAL A 160 1.76 0.82 13.51
CA VAL A 160 0.67 -0.15 13.56
C VAL A 160 0.28 -0.54 12.15
N ILE A 161 0.05 -1.83 11.98
CA ILE A 161 -0.48 -2.46 10.79
C ILE A 161 -2.00 -2.39 10.89
N TYR A 162 -2.58 -1.64 9.96
CA TYR A 162 -4.01 -1.58 9.71
C TYR A 162 -4.33 -2.37 8.46
N THR A 163 -5.52 -2.96 8.42
CA THR A 163 -5.98 -3.75 7.29
C THR A 163 -7.38 -3.37 6.89
N GLU A 164 -7.71 -3.51 5.62
CA GLU A 164 -9.04 -3.25 5.06
C GLU A 164 -9.76 -4.57 4.75
N SER A 165 -11.11 -4.54 4.76
CA SER A 165 -11.95 -5.66 4.32
C SER A 165 -12.28 -5.56 2.85
N VAL A 166 -11.83 -6.55 2.09
CA VAL A 166 -12.14 -6.66 0.67
C VAL A 166 -13.14 -7.80 0.50
N PRO A 167 -14.44 -7.50 0.29
CA PRO A 167 -15.45 -8.54 0.12
C PRO A 167 -15.29 -9.27 -1.21
N LEU A 168 -15.67 -10.54 -1.25
CA LEU A 168 -15.84 -11.34 -2.47
C LEU A 168 -17.07 -12.23 -2.31
N ARG A 169 -17.97 -12.21 -3.30
CA ARG A 169 -19.22 -12.97 -3.31
C ARG A 169 -19.05 -14.22 -4.16
N GLY A 170 -18.69 -15.32 -3.50
CA GLY A 170 -18.67 -16.66 -4.09
C GLY A 170 -20.01 -17.37 -3.85
N SER A 171 -19.97 -18.62 -3.37
CA SER A 171 -21.17 -19.31 -2.86
C SER A 171 -21.76 -18.62 -1.62
N SER A 172 -20.92 -17.91 -0.87
CA SER A 172 -21.27 -17.03 0.25
C SER A 172 -20.40 -15.78 0.19
N LEU A 173 -20.76 -14.74 0.96
CA LEU A 173 -19.93 -13.55 1.12
C LEU A 173 -18.79 -13.84 2.10
N SER A 174 -17.57 -13.51 1.68
CA SER A 174 -16.37 -13.55 2.53
C SER A 174 -15.60 -12.25 2.39
N VAL A 175 -14.89 -11.84 3.45
CA VAL A 175 -13.99 -10.68 3.42
C VAL A 175 -12.54 -11.09 3.58
N PHE A 176 -11.68 -10.52 2.75
CA PHE A 176 -10.24 -10.75 2.77
C PHE A 176 -9.55 -9.61 3.51
N LYS A 177 -8.55 -9.97 4.30
CA LYS A 177 -7.65 -9.01 4.96
C LYS A 177 -6.71 -8.43 3.90
N ALA A 178 -6.73 -7.11 3.72
CA ALA A 178 -5.89 -6.41 2.77
C ALA A 178 -4.89 -5.49 3.47
N GLY A 179 -3.66 -5.43 2.95
CA GLY A 179 -2.65 -4.49 3.42
C GLY A 179 -2.99 -3.07 2.99
N ILE A 180 -2.68 -2.10 3.84
CA ILE A 180 -2.87 -0.67 3.59
C ILE A 180 -1.53 0.05 3.77
N ASN A 181 -1.15 0.86 2.78
CA ASN A 181 0.11 1.60 2.79
C ASN A 181 -0.08 3.04 2.33
N ILE A 182 0.75 3.97 2.83
CA ILE A 182 0.81 5.35 2.34
C ILE A 182 2.09 5.59 1.56
N PHE A 183 1.94 6.15 0.36
CA PHE A 183 3.00 6.53 -0.58
C PHE A 183 3.08 8.05 -0.69
N TYR A 184 4.28 8.59 -0.91
CA TYR A 184 4.53 10.03 -1.01
C TYR A 184 5.82 10.32 -1.82
N PRO A 185 6.02 11.53 -2.39
CA PRO A 185 7.08 11.75 -3.38
C PRO A 185 8.46 11.81 -2.75
N SER A 186 8.57 12.45 -1.57
CA SER A 186 9.83 12.57 -0.82
C SER A 186 10.32 11.27 -0.18
N ALA A 187 9.63 10.15 -0.41
CA ALA A 187 10.19 8.82 -0.14
C ALA A 187 11.31 8.47 -1.15
N HIS A 188 11.33 9.10 -2.32
CA HIS A 188 12.33 8.85 -3.33
C HIS A 188 13.75 9.01 -2.77
N ARG A 189 14.57 7.98 -2.99
CA ARG A 189 15.97 7.83 -2.54
C ARG A 189 16.19 7.85 -1.02
N THR A 190 15.14 7.71 -0.21
CA THR A 190 15.29 7.51 1.25
C THR A 190 15.17 6.03 1.61
N ARG A 191 15.24 5.72 2.92
CA ARG A 191 14.92 4.37 3.45
C ARG A 191 13.51 3.90 3.14
N ASN A 192 12.63 4.81 2.70
CA ASN A 192 11.26 4.49 2.31
C ASN A 192 11.06 4.46 0.79
N HIS A 193 12.14 4.37 -0.01
CA HIS A 193 12.10 4.47 -1.48
C HIS A 193 10.97 3.70 -2.17
N ASP A 194 10.68 2.47 -1.72
CA ASP A 194 9.61 1.64 -2.28
C ASP A 194 8.21 2.29 -2.18
N ARG A 195 8.06 3.35 -1.37
CA ARG A 195 6.85 4.13 -1.18
C ARG A 195 6.80 5.44 -1.99
N ARG A 196 7.71 5.64 -2.93
CA ARG A 196 7.71 6.83 -3.80
C ARG A 196 6.52 6.85 -4.75
N ILE A 197 5.96 8.04 -4.99
CA ILE A 197 4.86 8.25 -5.93
C ILE A 197 4.80 9.72 -6.35
N PRO A 198 4.34 10.09 -7.56
CA PRO A 198 4.21 11.49 -7.95
C PRO A 198 2.89 12.11 -7.47
N GLY A 199 2.76 13.43 -7.60
CA GLY A 199 1.51 14.19 -7.49
C GLY A 199 1.02 14.51 -6.08
N GLY A 200 1.50 13.81 -5.04
CA GLY A 200 1.06 14.00 -3.65
C GLY A 200 1.12 12.70 -2.86
N LEU A 201 0.09 12.44 -2.05
CA LEU A 201 0.04 11.22 -1.22
C LEU A 201 -1.00 10.23 -1.74
N VAL A 202 -0.70 8.95 -1.61
CA VAL A 202 -1.64 7.88 -1.98
C VAL A 202 -1.76 6.89 -0.84
N ILE A 203 -2.98 6.64 -0.37
CA ILE A 203 -3.28 5.39 0.33
C ILE A 203 -3.52 4.31 -0.72
N SER A 204 -2.84 3.18 -0.60
CA SER A 204 -3.07 2.00 -1.41
C SER A 204 -3.55 0.84 -0.54
N VAL A 205 -4.63 0.21 -0.98
CA VAL A 205 -5.13 -1.06 -0.45
C VAL A 205 -4.83 -2.16 -1.47
N ASN A 206 -4.25 -3.28 -1.03
CA ASN A 206 -4.00 -4.43 -1.90
C ASN A 206 -4.31 -5.75 -1.18
N SER A 207 -5.00 -6.66 -1.89
CA SER A 207 -5.31 -8.01 -1.41
C SER A 207 -4.96 -9.07 -2.47
N PRO A 208 -3.75 -9.65 -2.40
CA PRO A 208 -3.36 -10.74 -3.29
C PRO A 208 -4.28 -11.96 -3.18
N GLY A 209 -4.79 -12.25 -1.97
CA GLY A 209 -5.75 -13.34 -1.73
C GLY A 209 -7.11 -13.11 -2.36
N HIS A 210 -7.68 -11.91 -2.22
CA HIS A 210 -8.92 -11.55 -2.91
C HIS A 210 -8.78 -11.72 -4.42
N TRP A 211 -7.67 -11.20 -4.98
CA TRP A 211 -7.39 -11.35 -6.40
C TRP A 211 -7.29 -12.83 -6.81
N ALA A 212 -6.54 -13.65 -6.08
CA ALA A 212 -6.42 -15.08 -6.36
C ALA A 212 -7.78 -15.78 -6.47
N ASN A 213 -8.65 -15.56 -5.48
CA ASN A 213 -9.97 -16.17 -5.43
C ASN A 213 -10.90 -15.61 -6.51
N SER A 214 -10.79 -14.31 -6.81
CA SER A 214 -11.56 -13.69 -7.89
C SER A 214 -11.19 -14.25 -9.27
N LEU A 215 -9.91 -14.61 -9.51
CA LEU A 215 -9.47 -15.21 -10.76
C LEU A 215 -10.14 -16.56 -10.98
N VAL A 216 -10.22 -17.38 -9.93
CA VAL A 216 -10.90 -18.68 -9.97
C VAL A 216 -12.40 -18.49 -10.14
N MET A 217 -13.00 -17.61 -9.34
CA MET A 217 -14.44 -17.30 -9.40
C MET A 217 -14.87 -16.83 -10.80
N ARG A 218 -14.04 -16.04 -11.47
CA ARG A 218 -14.29 -15.50 -12.82
C ARG A 218 -13.86 -16.44 -13.94
N GLY A 219 -13.36 -17.64 -13.62
CA GLY A 219 -12.88 -18.63 -14.60
C GLY A 219 -11.65 -18.18 -15.39
N LEU A 220 -10.90 -17.18 -14.90
CA LEU A 220 -9.67 -16.68 -15.54
C LEU A 220 -8.47 -17.58 -15.26
N VAL A 221 -8.55 -18.39 -14.21
CA VAL A 221 -7.56 -19.39 -13.80
C VAL A 221 -8.34 -20.64 -13.35
N PRO A 222 -7.88 -21.86 -13.69
CA PRO A 222 -8.69 -23.07 -13.51
C PRO A 222 -8.78 -23.55 -12.05
N SER A 223 -7.82 -23.20 -11.19
CA SER A 223 -7.82 -23.63 -9.79
C SER A 223 -7.15 -22.60 -8.86
N LEU A 224 -7.40 -22.74 -7.55
CA LEU A 224 -6.72 -21.93 -6.54
C LEU A 224 -5.21 -22.22 -6.51
N ASP A 225 -4.79 -23.45 -6.80
CA ASP A 225 -3.36 -23.81 -6.85
C ASP A 225 -2.60 -23.06 -7.97
N ASP A 226 -3.24 -22.93 -9.13
CA ASP A 226 -2.71 -22.13 -10.24
C ASP A 226 -2.69 -20.63 -9.88
N ALA A 227 -3.71 -20.15 -9.15
CA ALA A 227 -3.77 -18.77 -8.69
C ALA A 227 -2.67 -18.47 -7.67
N VAL A 228 -2.40 -19.38 -6.71
CA VAL A 228 -1.28 -19.29 -5.76
C VAL A 228 0.05 -19.17 -6.50
N THR A 229 0.27 -20.00 -7.53
CA THR A 229 1.48 -19.94 -8.35
C THR A 229 1.67 -18.55 -8.95
N LYS A 230 0.62 -18.00 -9.58
CA LYS A 230 0.64 -16.69 -10.22
C LYS A 230 0.88 -15.55 -9.22
N VAL A 231 0.21 -15.59 -8.06
CA VAL A 231 0.38 -14.60 -7.00
C VAL A 231 1.80 -14.64 -6.45
N MET A 232 2.32 -15.84 -6.16
CA MET A 232 3.68 -16.00 -5.63
C MET A 232 4.74 -15.48 -6.61
N GLU A 233 4.60 -15.76 -7.91
CA GLU A 233 5.49 -15.20 -8.94
C GLU A 233 5.48 -13.66 -8.93
N ILE A 234 4.32 -13.02 -8.81
CA ILE A 234 4.20 -11.56 -8.80
C ILE A 234 4.74 -10.96 -7.49
N THR A 235 4.47 -11.59 -6.35
CA THR A 235 4.97 -11.17 -5.04
C THR A 235 6.49 -11.21 -5.01
N LEU A 236 7.11 -12.31 -5.41
CA LEU A 236 8.57 -12.43 -5.44
C LEU A 236 9.21 -11.44 -6.42
N ARG A 237 8.56 -11.16 -7.56
CA ARG A 237 9.04 -10.13 -8.49
C ARG A 237 8.87 -8.70 -7.97
N SER A 238 8.04 -8.48 -6.95
CA SER A 238 7.85 -7.17 -6.35
C SER A 238 8.91 -6.88 -5.27
N ILE A 239 9.29 -7.90 -4.51
CA ILE A 239 10.37 -7.82 -3.51
C ILE A 239 11.70 -7.59 -4.24
N GLY A 240 12.57 -6.72 -3.70
CA GLY A 240 13.87 -6.47 -4.33
C GLY A 240 13.82 -5.56 -5.56
N ASN A 241 12.63 -5.15 -6.00
CA ASN A 241 12.43 -4.39 -7.24
C ASN A 241 12.27 -2.88 -6.98
N GLY A 242 12.65 -2.42 -5.77
CA GLY A 242 12.54 -1.06 -5.27
C GLY A 242 13.22 0.02 -6.11
N GLY A 243 14.43 -0.25 -6.62
CA GLY A 243 15.28 0.71 -7.34
C GLY A 243 14.80 1.13 -8.74
N ILE A 244 13.54 0.89 -9.08
CA ILE A 244 12.99 1.33 -10.37
C ILE A 244 12.84 2.85 -10.37
N GLY A 245 13.38 3.48 -11.43
CA GLY A 245 13.34 4.93 -11.64
C GLY A 245 14.57 5.66 -11.09
N HIS A 246 15.55 4.95 -10.52
CA HIS A 246 16.84 5.54 -10.18
C HIS A 246 17.97 4.49 -10.20
N ASP A 247 18.89 4.60 -11.16
CA ASP A 247 19.92 3.57 -11.42
C ASP A 247 20.83 3.28 -10.23
N SER A 248 21.07 4.26 -9.36
CA SER A 248 21.97 4.10 -8.22
C SER A 248 21.28 3.74 -6.89
N MET A 249 19.95 3.67 -6.85
CA MET A 249 19.24 3.42 -5.58
C MET A 249 18.89 1.93 -5.46
N PRO A 250 19.51 1.17 -4.55
CA PRO A 250 19.09 -0.21 -4.28
C PRO A 250 17.68 -0.29 -3.68
N SER A 251 17.05 -1.46 -3.84
CA SER A 251 15.77 -1.76 -3.19
C SER A 251 15.87 -1.71 -1.68
N VAL A 252 14.80 -1.25 -1.00
CA VAL A 252 14.72 -1.26 0.47
C VAL A 252 14.06 -2.51 1.03
N SER A 253 13.74 -3.46 0.15
CA SER A 253 13.32 -4.84 0.44
C SER A 253 14.17 -5.84 -0.33
N TRP A 254 14.38 -7.06 0.18
CA TRP A 254 15.17 -8.11 -0.48
C TRP A 254 14.76 -9.52 -0.05
N HIS A 255 15.11 -10.50 -0.88
CA HIS A 255 14.84 -11.91 -0.62
C HIS A 255 15.74 -12.47 0.48
N ASN A 256 15.15 -13.23 1.39
CA ASN A 256 15.91 -14.05 2.32
C ASN A 256 16.41 -15.31 1.63
N VAL A 257 17.59 -15.78 2.04
CA VAL A 257 18.11 -17.10 1.63
C VAL A 257 17.47 -18.18 2.51
N GLU A 258 16.96 -19.24 1.89
CA GLU A 258 16.50 -20.45 2.55
C GLU A 258 17.61 -21.49 2.55
N ASN A 259 17.97 -21.97 3.75
CA ASN A 259 19.04 -22.95 3.94
C ASN A 259 18.51 -24.30 4.43
N ASP A 260 17.24 -24.37 4.83
CA ASP A 260 16.61 -25.62 5.25
C ASP A 260 16.28 -26.49 4.02
N PRO A 261 16.87 -27.70 3.90
CA PRO A 261 16.63 -28.60 2.77
C PRO A 261 15.16 -29.02 2.63
N ASP A 262 14.42 -29.18 3.73
CA ASP A 262 13.02 -29.61 3.70
C ASP A 262 12.14 -28.47 3.18
N CYS A 263 12.39 -27.24 3.63
CA CYS A 263 11.74 -26.04 3.09
C CYS A 263 12.04 -25.86 1.59
N LEU A 264 13.28 -26.08 1.17
CA LEU A 264 13.68 -26.01 -0.24
C LEU A 264 13.03 -27.10 -1.10
N ALA A 265 12.78 -28.29 -0.55
CA ALA A 265 12.12 -29.39 -1.24
C ALA A 265 10.61 -29.16 -1.39
N GLN A 266 9.98 -28.53 -0.40
CA GLN A 266 8.54 -28.26 -0.37
C GLN A 266 8.14 -26.98 -1.14
N ARG A 267 9.10 -26.12 -1.48
CA ARG A 267 8.81 -24.85 -2.17
C ARG A 267 8.13 -25.07 -3.51
N ARG A 268 7.29 -24.11 -3.88
CA ARG A 268 6.65 -24.10 -5.19
C ARG A 268 7.69 -23.82 -6.26
N LYS A 269 7.70 -24.63 -7.33
CA LYS A 269 8.57 -24.41 -8.49
C LYS A 269 7.97 -23.33 -9.37
N LEU A 270 8.67 -22.21 -9.50
CA LEU A 270 8.23 -21.04 -10.25
C LEU A 270 9.09 -20.88 -11.52
N SER A 271 8.47 -20.51 -12.63
CA SER A 271 9.13 -20.51 -13.94
C SER A 271 9.55 -19.12 -14.42
N LYS A 272 9.00 -18.06 -13.80
CA LYS A 272 9.14 -16.67 -14.25
C LYS A 272 9.81 -15.77 -13.21
N LEU A 273 10.90 -16.22 -12.61
CA LEU A 273 11.67 -15.39 -11.67
C LEU A 273 12.83 -14.68 -12.38
N PRO A 274 13.04 -13.37 -12.12
CA PRO A 274 14.16 -12.62 -12.65
C PRO A 274 15.46 -12.98 -11.91
N HIS A 275 16.59 -12.69 -12.55
CA HIS A 275 17.93 -13.08 -12.07
C HIS A 275 18.33 -12.55 -10.69
N TYR A 276 17.69 -11.47 -10.21
CA TYR A 276 17.96 -10.92 -8.88
C TYR A 276 17.30 -11.72 -7.75
N VAL A 277 16.38 -12.65 -8.07
CA VAL A 277 15.79 -13.56 -7.09
C VAL A 277 16.74 -14.75 -6.94
N PRO A 278 17.32 -15.00 -5.74
CA PRO A 278 18.24 -16.11 -5.55
C PRO A 278 17.61 -17.47 -5.84
N ASP A 279 18.39 -18.42 -6.37
CA ASP A 279 17.91 -19.78 -6.65
C ASP A 279 17.40 -20.51 -5.40
N ASN A 280 17.94 -20.17 -4.23
CA ASN A 280 17.54 -20.67 -2.91
C ASN A 280 16.79 -19.60 -2.09
N HIS A 281 16.02 -18.71 -2.71
CA HIS A 281 15.16 -17.76 -1.99
C HIS A 281 14.14 -18.47 -1.10
N SER A 282 13.78 -17.82 0.01
CA SER A 282 12.66 -18.22 0.85
C SER A 282 11.32 -17.82 0.21
N GLN A 283 10.34 -18.73 0.26
CA GLN A 283 8.93 -18.47 -0.05
C GLN A 283 8.10 -18.26 1.23
N ARG A 284 8.74 -18.13 2.40
CA ARG A 284 8.09 -17.92 3.69
C ARG A 284 8.21 -16.50 4.21
N ALA A 285 9.40 -15.92 4.05
CA ALA A 285 9.67 -14.57 4.50
C ALA A 285 10.68 -13.82 3.61
N TYR A 286 10.66 -12.50 3.72
CA TYR A 286 11.64 -11.59 3.12
C TYR A 286 12.08 -10.54 4.14
N SER A 287 13.06 -9.71 3.76
CA SER A 287 13.58 -8.65 4.59
C SER A 287 13.34 -7.27 3.99
N ALA A 288 13.31 -6.24 4.84
CA ALA A 288 13.30 -4.84 4.41
C ALA A 288 13.90 -3.89 5.48
N LEU A 289 14.03 -2.61 5.16
CA LEU A 289 14.50 -1.58 6.11
C LEU A 289 13.44 -1.07 7.08
N TYR A 290 12.20 -1.50 6.92
CA TYR A 290 11.05 -1.20 7.77
C TYR A 290 9.97 -2.27 7.57
N HIS A 291 8.97 -2.31 8.45
CA HIS A 291 7.84 -3.22 8.24
C HIS A 291 6.94 -2.71 7.11
N THR A 292 6.92 -3.42 5.98
CA THR A 292 6.22 -2.95 4.78
C THR A 292 4.72 -2.78 4.96
N ASP A 293 4.07 -3.55 5.83
CA ASP A 293 2.62 -3.44 6.09
C ASP A 293 2.21 -2.37 7.12
N VAL A 294 3.16 -1.66 7.74
CA VAL A 294 2.81 -0.58 8.66
C VAL A 294 2.21 0.57 7.86
N LEU A 295 1.07 1.11 8.28
CA LEU A 295 0.40 2.18 7.54
C LEU A 295 1.27 3.45 7.50
N VAL A 296 1.67 3.92 8.68
CA VAL A 296 2.53 5.09 8.90
C VAL A 296 3.75 4.68 9.74
N PRO A 297 4.89 4.32 9.11
CA PRO A 297 6.10 3.92 9.83
C PRO A 297 6.89 5.16 10.25
N THR A 298 7.01 5.39 11.55
CA THR A 298 7.56 6.65 12.11
C THR A 298 8.96 6.92 11.59
N ASP A 299 9.89 6.00 11.84
CA ASP A 299 11.32 6.23 11.67
C ASP A 299 11.69 6.55 10.22
N VAL A 300 11.13 5.81 9.25
CA VAL A 300 11.43 6.05 7.82
C VAL A 300 10.61 7.18 7.20
N THR A 301 9.55 7.66 7.86
CA THR A 301 8.76 8.82 7.39
C THR A 301 9.41 10.13 7.81
N ILE A 302 10.04 10.16 9.00
CA ILE A 302 10.76 11.35 9.48
C ILE A 302 12.17 11.46 8.87
N ASP A 303 12.77 10.33 8.50
CA ASP A 303 14.14 10.27 8.00
C ASP A 303 14.21 10.67 6.52
N GLY A 304 14.70 11.90 6.28
CA GLY A 304 14.93 12.44 4.95
C GLY A 304 16.32 12.18 4.38
N THR A 305 17.10 11.26 4.96
CA THR A 305 18.45 10.93 4.47
C THR A 305 18.35 10.36 3.06
N ILE A 306 18.98 11.05 2.10
CA ILE A 306 19.12 10.62 0.71
C ILE A 306 20.28 9.65 0.60
N ASP A 307 20.06 8.55 -0.13
CA ASP A 307 21.00 7.45 -0.33
C ASP A 307 21.59 6.95 1.02
N PRO A 308 20.74 6.46 1.93
CA PRO A 308 21.16 6.05 3.26
C PRO A 308 22.14 4.88 3.19
N ASP A 309 23.02 4.77 4.20
CA ASP A 309 23.82 3.56 4.41
C ASP A 309 22.91 2.41 4.86
N ILE A 310 22.52 1.57 3.91
CA ILE A 310 21.62 0.43 4.10
C ILE A 310 22.19 -0.58 5.10
N ALA A 311 23.51 -0.75 5.16
CA ALA A 311 24.14 -1.70 6.07
C ALA A 311 24.05 -1.24 7.53
N ALA A 312 24.02 0.07 7.76
CA ALA A 312 23.86 0.68 9.08
C ALA A 312 22.39 0.78 9.56
N CYS A 313 21.43 0.56 8.67
CA CYS A 313 20.00 0.64 8.99
C CYS A 313 19.51 -0.60 9.75
N GLU A 314 18.41 -0.45 10.51
CA GLU A 314 17.67 -1.59 11.06
C GLU A 314 17.10 -2.45 9.94
N HIS A 315 17.18 -3.79 10.08
CA HIS A 315 16.61 -4.75 9.14
C HIS A 315 15.46 -5.50 9.77
N TRP A 316 14.32 -5.50 9.09
CA TRP A 316 13.13 -6.27 9.42
C TRP A 316 13.17 -7.60 8.69
N ARG A 317 13.57 -8.67 9.38
CA ARG A 317 13.99 -9.94 8.73
C ARG A 317 12.90 -10.98 8.52
N HIS A 318 11.71 -10.74 9.07
CA HIS A 318 10.64 -11.75 9.19
C HIS A 318 9.32 -11.26 8.59
N LEU A 319 9.38 -10.55 7.46
CA LEU A 319 8.17 -10.11 6.75
C LEU A 319 7.55 -11.30 6.00
N ILE A 320 6.30 -11.61 6.34
CA ILE A 320 5.62 -12.85 5.96
C ILE A 320 5.12 -12.85 4.51
N ILE A 321 5.31 -13.98 3.80
CA ILE A 321 4.74 -14.27 2.48
C ILE A 321 4.13 -15.67 2.37
N ASP A 322 4.32 -16.51 3.39
CA ASP A 322 3.78 -17.88 3.50
C ASP A 322 2.25 -17.96 3.50
N TYR A 323 1.56 -16.85 3.77
CA TYR A 323 0.10 -16.78 3.62
C TYR A 323 -0.37 -17.05 2.18
N ILE A 324 0.50 -16.92 1.18
CA ILE A 324 0.19 -17.24 -0.23
C ILE A 324 0.27 -18.76 -0.38
N SER A 325 -0.80 -19.44 0.02
CA SER A 325 -0.90 -20.90 0.05
C SER A 325 -2.32 -21.36 -0.30
N VAL A 326 -2.45 -22.65 -0.62
CA VAL A 326 -3.75 -23.34 -0.70
C VAL A 326 -4.24 -23.82 0.68
N GLN A 327 -3.40 -23.72 1.70
CA GLN A 327 -3.70 -24.17 3.05
C GLN A 327 -4.37 -23.05 3.84
N GLU A 328 -5.58 -23.34 4.31
CA GLU A 328 -6.28 -22.48 5.24
C GLU A 328 -5.55 -22.40 6.58
N GLN A 329 -5.72 -21.24 7.23
CA GLN A 329 -5.09 -20.93 8.50
C GLN A 329 -6.16 -20.90 9.59
N ALA A 330 -5.77 -21.25 10.81
CA ALA A 330 -6.65 -21.15 11.97
C ALA A 330 -7.09 -19.68 12.21
N HIS A 331 -8.23 -19.48 12.87
CA HIS A 331 -8.82 -18.14 13.06
C HIS A 331 -7.95 -17.17 13.86
N ASP A 332 -7.15 -17.69 14.78
CA ASP A 332 -6.18 -16.97 15.62
C ASP A 332 -4.84 -16.73 14.93
N HIS A 333 -4.55 -17.46 13.86
CA HIS A 333 -3.32 -17.31 13.11
C HIS A 333 -3.22 -15.94 12.43
N ILE A 334 -2.03 -15.34 12.42
CA ILE A 334 -1.82 -14.00 11.86
C ILE A 334 -2.18 -13.90 10.37
N ASN A 335 -2.00 -15.00 9.64
CA ASN A 335 -2.28 -15.12 8.21
C ASN A 335 -3.77 -15.37 7.92
N TYR A 336 -4.60 -15.54 8.95
CA TYR A 336 -6.03 -15.75 8.78
C TYR A 336 -6.67 -14.67 7.91
N ALA A 337 -7.51 -15.12 6.98
CA ALA A 337 -8.23 -14.32 6.00
C ALA A 337 -7.38 -13.51 5.00
N LEU A 338 -6.05 -13.62 5.00
CA LEU A 338 -5.22 -12.98 3.95
C LEU A 338 -5.44 -13.62 2.58
N PHE A 339 -5.64 -14.95 2.52
CA PHE A 339 -5.71 -15.70 1.26
C PHE A 339 -6.99 -16.51 1.02
N HIS A 340 -7.73 -16.88 2.06
CA HIS A 340 -8.96 -17.69 1.95
C HIS A 340 -10.25 -16.94 2.32
N GLY A 341 -10.13 -15.72 2.86
CA GLY A 341 -11.26 -14.93 3.32
C GLY A 341 -11.88 -15.41 4.63
N HIS A 342 -12.62 -14.53 5.28
CA HIS A 342 -13.45 -14.80 6.46
C HIS A 342 -14.93 -14.73 6.06
N PRO A 343 -15.72 -15.80 6.19
CA PRO A 343 -17.15 -15.77 5.88
C PRO A 343 -17.88 -14.75 6.75
N ILE A 344 -18.77 -13.96 6.15
CA ILE A 344 -19.58 -12.96 6.83
C ILE A 344 -21.04 -12.97 6.32
N PRO A 345 -22.01 -12.49 7.10
CA PRO A 345 -23.34 -12.24 6.59
C PRO A 345 -23.37 -11.02 5.66
N ASP A 346 -24.39 -10.92 4.79
CA ASP A 346 -24.48 -9.89 3.76
C ASP A 346 -24.56 -8.46 4.33
N GLU A 347 -25.24 -8.28 5.47
CA GLU A 347 -25.34 -7.00 6.17
C GLU A 347 -23.99 -6.47 6.68
N ALA A 348 -22.97 -7.33 6.77
CA ALA A 348 -21.64 -6.97 7.23
C ALA A 348 -20.66 -6.63 6.10
N LEU A 349 -21.12 -6.48 4.84
CA LEU A 349 -20.27 -6.24 3.66
C LEU A 349 -19.28 -5.08 3.84
N TYR A 350 -19.70 -4.01 4.50
CA TYR A 350 -18.86 -2.82 4.73
C TYR A 350 -18.07 -2.86 6.04
N HIS A 351 -18.30 -3.85 6.90
CA HIS A 351 -17.63 -3.95 8.19
C HIS A 351 -16.20 -4.44 8.04
N ASN A 352 -15.31 -3.91 8.88
CA ASN A 352 -13.92 -4.33 8.97
C ASN A 352 -13.71 -5.08 10.30
N PRO A 353 -13.60 -6.42 10.29
CA PRO A 353 -13.58 -7.21 11.51
C PRO A 353 -12.20 -7.32 12.16
N TRP A 354 -11.12 -6.84 11.52
CA TRP A 354 -9.78 -7.06 12.07
C TRP A 354 -9.30 -5.91 12.93
N SER A 355 -8.84 -6.27 14.12
CA SER A 355 -8.16 -5.35 15.02
C SER A 355 -6.80 -4.92 14.45
N PRO A 356 -6.41 -3.64 14.59
CA PRO A 356 -5.07 -3.18 14.28
C PRO A 356 -4.03 -3.90 15.13
N ARG A 357 -2.83 -4.15 14.58
CA ARG A 357 -1.73 -4.76 15.33
C ARG A 357 -0.47 -3.92 15.29
N ARG A 358 0.24 -3.82 16.40
CA ARG A 358 1.58 -3.22 16.43
C ARG A 358 2.56 -4.11 15.65
N ALA A 359 3.42 -3.50 14.84
CA ALA A 359 4.52 -4.22 14.21
C ALA A 359 5.61 -4.54 15.24
N VAL A 360 6.22 -5.72 15.12
CA VAL A 360 7.34 -6.14 15.97
C VAL A 360 8.44 -6.69 15.07
N ASN A 361 9.68 -6.24 15.28
CA ASN A 361 10.82 -6.72 14.52
C ASN A 361 11.40 -7.99 15.17
N SER A 362 10.59 -9.02 15.23
CA SER A 362 10.96 -10.35 15.71
C SER A 362 10.10 -11.37 14.96
N PRO A 363 10.55 -12.65 14.88
CA PRO A 363 9.64 -13.71 14.52
C PRO A 363 8.42 -13.62 15.45
N ARG A 364 7.22 -13.66 14.86
CA ARG A 364 6.04 -13.89 15.68
C ARG A 364 5.99 -15.38 15.96
N ASN A 365 5.91 -15.75 17.23
CA ASN A 365 5.55 -17.13 17.58
C ASN A 365 4.23 -17.42 16.88
N GLU A 366 4.21 -18.47 16.05
CA GLU A 366 3.00 -19.04 15.48
C GLU A 366 2.07 -19.34 16.67
N ALA A 367 1.05 -18.51 16.86
CA ALA A 367 -0.02 -18.74 17.81
C ALA A 367 -1.22 -19.23 17.02
#